data_AF-A0A1Y1VH16-F1
#
_entry.id   AF-A0A1Y1VH16-F1
#
_cell.length_a   1.000
_cell.length_b   1.000
_cell.length_c   1.000
_cell.angle_alpha   90.00
_cell.angle_beta   90.00
_cell.angle_gamma   90.00
#
_symmetry.space_group_name_H-M   'P 1'
#
loop_
_entity.id
_entity.type
_entity.pdbx_description
1 polymer ?
#
loop_
_entity_poly.entity_id
_entity_poly.type
_entity_poly.pdbx_seq_one_letter_code
_entity_poly.pdbx_strand_id
1 'polypeptide(L)'
;MKISIYYILIFSIILNKFNLKYVNAKLIKVKNNDDNFYNLKNLINNNQDEELIINFVDDYYNMTLIEAFSIDISLINNVSLIGNINGTVFDYNHQGRKGPFKFSTEYNYSLTFENIIFTNFNQELESFVYILAITSKTEQFHVYINNCSFKNNNYDLILLNFTSSKKIKVDPQIQFNNTEFINNKRKIIHVYHNYLTLSYSQLYDNAAIKFKNTRFIKNRGLFQSHFSKFIFENLGALFSSNSEMDKLIFINTIFENINVESPQPLIYGYGLILE
;
A
#
# COMPACT_ATOMS: atom_id res chain seq x y z
N MET A 1 -51.07 -25.06 -10.23
CA MET A 1 -50.26 -25.32 -9.02
C MET A 1 -48.80 -25.69 -9.30
N LYS A 2 -48.48 -26.55 -10.27
CA LYS A 2 -47.08 -26.97 -10.56
C LYS A 2 -46.12 -25.84 -10.99
N ILE A 3 -46.62 -24.84 -11.71
CA ILE A 3 -45.80 -23.71 -12.20
C ILE A 3 -45.26 -22.86 -11.03
N SER A 4 -46.02 -22.74 -9.92
CA SER A 4 -45.61 -21.93 -8.77
C SER A 4 -44.42 -22.53 -8.01
N ILE A 5 -44.35 -23.86 -7.88
CA ILE A 5 -43.28 -24.56 -7.16
C ILE A 5 -41.93 -24.41 -7.87
N TYR A 6 -41.93 -24.38 -9.21
CA TYR A 6 -40.71 -24.23 -10.02
C TYR A 6 -40.05 -22.86 -9.81
N TYR A 7 -40.83 -21.77 -9.78
CA TYR A 7 -40.30 -20.43 -9.53
C TYR A 7 -39.75 -20.26 -8.11
N ILE A 8 -40.37 -20.89 -7.11
CA ILE A 8 -39.87 -20.88 -5.72
C ILE A 8 -38.51 -21.58 -5.61
N LEU A 9 -38.32 -22.71 -6.31
CA LEU A 9 -37.05 -23.43 -6.34
C LEU A 9 -35.95 -22.64 -7.07
N ILE A 10 -36.26 -22.03 -8.22
CA ILE A 10 -35.31 -21.16 -8.94
C ILE A 10 -34.91 -19.98 -8.06
N PHE A 11 -35.88 -19.32 -7.42
CA PHE A 11 -35.62 -18.18 -6.54
C PHE A 11 -34.75 -18.58 -5.33
N SER A 12 -34.98 -19.75 -4.73
CA SER A 12 -34.16 -20.29 -3.64
C SER A 12 -32.73 -20.63 -4.09
N ILE A 13 -32.53 -21.18 -5.30
CA ILE A 13 -31.20 -21.43 -5.88
C ILE A 13 -30.49 -20.11 -6.17
N ILE A 14 -31.22 -19.12 -6.69
CA ILE A 14 -30.71 -17.77 -6.95
C ILE A 14 -30.28 -17.12 -5.62
N LEU A 15 -31.11 -17.17 -4.57
CA LEU A 15 -30.78 -16.65 -3.25
C LEU A 15 -29.60 -17.37 -2.59
N ASN A 16 -29.49 -18.70 -2.73
CA ASN A 16 -28.32 -19.44 -2.22
C ASN A 16 -27.04 -19.13 -3.02
N LYS A 17 -27.14 -18.84 -4.32
CA LYS A 17 -26.00 -18.39 -5.13
C LYS A 17 -25.61 -16.96 -4.78
N PHE A 18 -26.60 -16.11 -4.55
CA PHE A 18 -26.42 -14.82 -3.91
C PHE A 18 -26.32 -14.99 -2.40
N ASN A 19 -25.39 -15.85 -1.93
CA ASN A 19 -24.89 -15.80 -0.57
C ASN A 19 -24.40 -14.36 -0.33
N LEU A 20 -25.34 -13.50 0.05
CA LEU A 20 -25.13 -12.15 0.50
C LEU A 20 -24.38 -12.36 1.80
N LYS A 21 -23.06 -12.53 1.70
CA LYS A 21 -22.17 -12.33 2.81
C LYS A 21 -22.47 -10.91 3.25
N TYR A 22 -23.27 -10.79 4.30
CA TYR A 22 -23.36 -9.56 5.06
C TYR A 22 -21.94 -9.35 5.57
N VAL A 23 -21.20 -8.52 4.84
CA VAL A 23 -19.95 -7.98 5.32
C VAL A 23 -20.39 -6.93 6.31
N ASN A 24 -20.47 -7.32 7.57
CA ASN A 24 -20.64 -6.37 8.64
C ASN A 24 -19.32 -5.60 8.72
N ALA A 25 -19.35 -4.38 8.19
CA ALA A 25 -18.25 -3.45 8.27
C ALA A 25 -18.60 -2.34 9.26
N LYS A 26 -17.73 -2.11 10.23
CA LYS A 26 -17.81 -0.99 11.15
C LYS A 26 -17.30 0.26 10.47
N LEU A 27 -18.17 1.26 10.31
CA LEU A 27 -17.79 2.56 9.77
C LEU A 27 -17.57 3.57 10.90
N ILE A 28 -16.36 4.14 10.96
CA ILE A 28 -16.03 5.23 11.90
C ILE A 28 -15.64 6.46 11.08
N LYS A 29 -16.31 7.59 11.33
CA LYS A 29 -15.95 8.88 10.75
C LYS A 29 -15.00 9.62 11.68
N VAL A 30 -13.91 10.15 11.13
CA VAL A 30 -12.88 10.88 11.88
C VAL A 30 -12.80 12.30 11.33
N LYS A 31 -12.67 13.30 12.19
CA LYS A 31 -12.47 14.72 11.84
C LYS A 31 -11.13 15.22 12.36
N ASN A 32 -10.51 16.19 11.70
CA ASN A 32 -9.13 16.64 11.99
C ASN A 32 -8.93 17.18 13.41
N ASN A 33 -10.01 17.62 14.08
CA ASN A 33 -9.94 18.19 15.43
C ASN A 33 -10.81 17.43 16.43
N ASP A 34 -11.00 16.13 16.25
CA ASP A 34 -11.68 15.28 17.22
C ASP A 34 -10.73 14.31 17.93
N ASP A 35 -11.19 13.78 19.06
CA ASP A 35 -10.43 12.84 19.88
C ASP A 35 -10.07 11.56 19.11
N ASN A 36 -10.88 11.18 18.12
CA ASN A 36 -10.63 10.01 17.30
C ASN A 36 -9.39 10.20 16.42
N PHE A 37 -9.17 11.39 15.88
CA PHE A 37 -7.96 11.70 15.11
C PHE A 37 -6.71 11.72 15.99
N TYR A 38 -6.76 12.40 17.13
CA TYR A 38 -5.61 12.46 18.04
C TYR A 38 -5.24 11.08 18.59
N ASN A 39 -6.23 10.19 18.78
CA ASN A 39 -6.06 8.83 19.25
C ASN A 39 -6.18 7.75 18.15
N LEU A 40 -5.87 8.10 16.90
CA LEU A 40 -6.12 7.22 15.74
C LEU A 40 -5.54 5.80 15.90
N LYS A 41 -4.37 5.66 16.54
CA LYS A 41 -3.77 4.35 16.88
C LYS A 41 -4.70 3.48 17.72
N ASN A 42 -5.23 4.04 18.82
CA ASN A 42 -6.10 3.32 19.74
C ASN A 42 -7.48 3.08 19.10
N LEU A 43 -7.98 4.07 18.34
CA LEU A 43 -9.22 3.94 17.59
C LEU A 43 -9.16 2.72 16.66
N ILE A 44 -8.11 2.57 15.85
CA ILE A 44 -8.02 1.47 14.90
C ILE A 44 -7.81 0.14 15.63
N ASN A 45 -6.89 0.06 16.60
CA ASN A 45 -6.60 -1.20 17.29
C ASN A 45 -7.81 -1.74 18.09
N ASN A 46 -8.68 -0.87 18.62
CA ASN A 46 -9.80 -1.28 19.48
C ASN A 46 -11.11 -1.54 18.72
N ASN A 47 -11.13 -1.44 17.39
CA ASN A 47 -12.38 -1.49 16.61
C ASN A 47 -12.34 -2.48 15.43
N GLN A 48 -11.46 -3.48 15.48
CA GLN A 48 -11.26 -4.48 14.42
C GLN A 48 -11.97 -5.83 14.68
N ASP A 49 -13.01 -5.87 15.54
CA ASP A 49 -13.79 -7.09 15.78
C ASP A 49 -14.49 -7.60 14.50
N GLU A 50 -14.75 -6.67 13.58
CA GLU A 50 -15.27 -6.89 12.23
C GLU A 50 -14.44 -6.08 11.21
N GLU A 51 -14.82 -6.10 9.93
CA GLU A 51 -14.14 -5.26 8.94
C GLU A 51 -14.25 -3.78 9.34
N LEU A 52 -13.14 -3.05 9.34
CA LEU A 52 -13.11 -1.68 9.83
C LEU A 52 -12.88 -0.70 8.68
N ILE A 53 -13.77 0.28 8.56
CA ILE A 53 -13.66 1.40 7.63
C ILE A 53 -13.50 2.69 8.45
N ILE A 54 -12.33 3.31 8.35
CA ILE A 54 -12.09 4.66 8.86
C ILE A 54 -12.26 5.64 7.71
N ASN A 55 -13.26 6.51 7.83
CA ASN A 55 -13.58 7.52 6.84
C ASN A 55 -13.17 8.92 7.35
N PHE A 56 -12.15 9.48 6.71
CA PHE A 56 -11.65 10.84 6.97
C PHE A 56 -12.50 11.83 6.17
N VAL A 57 -13.44 12.47 6.87
CA VAL A 57 -14.49 13.28 6.22
C VAL A 57 -14.05 14.70 5.87
N ASP A 58 -12.99 15.20 6.48
CA ASP A 58 -12.47 16.55 6.21
C ASP A 58 -11.51 16.53 5.01
N ASP A 59 -11.32 17.69 4.38
CA ASP A 59 -10.39 17.84 3.26
C ASP A 59 -8.92 17.79 3.68
N TYR A 60 -8.64 18.08 4.96
CA TYR A 60 -7.29 18.31 5.44
C TYR A 60 -7.10 17.85 6.88
N TYR A 61 -6.02 17.11 7.11
CA TYR A 61 -5.56 16.62 8.41
C TYR A 61 -4.13 17.05 8.67
N ASN A 62 -3.91 17.70 9.81
CA ASN A 62 -2.58 18.05 10.24
C ASN A 62 -1.98 16.89 11.04
N MET A 63 -1.14 16.09 10.37
CA MET A 63 -0.55 14.88 10.96
C MET A 63 0.39 15.18 12.14
N THR A 64 0.84 16.43 12.30
CA THR A 64 1.68 16.83 13.44
C THR A 64 0.90 16.91 14.77
N LEU A 65 -0.44 16.93 14.70
CA LEU A 65 -1.30 16.98 15.90
C LEU A 65 -1.52 15.59 16.52
N ILE A 66 -1.20 14.52 15.80
CA ILE A 66 -1.24 13.17 16.37
C ILE A 66 -0.18 13.08 17.47
N GLU A 67 -0.57 12.66 18.66
CA GLU A 67 0.36 12.62 19.81
C GLU A 67 1.45 11.56 19.62
N ALA A 68 1.10 10.44 18.98
CA ALA A 68 1.99 9.31 18.76
C ALA A 68 3.06 9.59 17.69
N PHE A 69 4.30 9.18 17.99
CA PHE A 69 5.40 9.19 17.03
C PHE A 69 5.13 8.31 15.81
N SER A 70 4.41 7.21 15.99
CA SER A 70 3.88 6.41 14.89
C SER A 70 2.53 5.78 15.25
N ILE A 71 1.72 5.55 14.22
CA ILE A 71 0.41 4.92 14.31
C ILE A 71 0.63 3.43 14.03
N ASP A 72 1.02 2.69 15.07
CA ASP A 72 1.30 1.26 14.96
C ASP A 72 0.02 0.45 15.09
N ILE A 73 -0.30 -0.31 14.05
CA ILE A 73 -1.54 -1.07 13.91
C ILE A 73 -1.18 -2.53 13.66
N SER A 74 -1.72 -3.41 14.51
CA SER A 74 -1.69 -4.85 14.28
C SER A 74 -3.03 -5.26 13.68
N LEU A 75 -3.01 -5.76 12.45
CA LEU A 75 -4.22 -6.13 11.73
C LEU A 75 -4.76 -7.46 12.27
N ILE A 76 -5.99 -7.42 12.79
CA ILE A 76 -6.77 -8.62 13.15
C ILE A 76 -8.01 -8.79 12.28
N ASN A 77 -8.25 -7.85 11.37
CA ASN A 77 -9.28 -7.92 10.33
C ASN A 77 -8.89 -7.04 9.12
N ASN A 78 -9.74 -6.99 8.11
CA ASN A 78 -9.60 -6.06 7.00
C ASN A 78 -9.79 -4.62 7.49
N VAL A 79 -8.90 -3.71 7.06
CA VAL A 79 -8.94 -2.29 7.43
C VAL A 79 -8.88 -1.43 6.18
N SER A 80 -9.79 -0.46 6.07
CA SER A 80 -9.80 0.55 5.01
C SER A 80 -9.69 1.94 5.60
N LEU A 81 -8.70 2.71 5.14
CA LEU A 81 -8.50 4.13 5.44
C LEU A 81 -8.90 4.94 4.20
N ILE A 82 -10.05 5.62 4.27
CA ILE A 82 -10.69 6.25 3.11
C ILE A 82 -10.79 7.75 3.35
N GLY A 83 -10.23 8.53 2.43
CA GLY A 83 -10.44 9.98 2.33
C GLY A 83 -11.69 10.33 1.52
N ASN A 84 -12.02 11.61 1.48
CA ASN A 84 -13.14 12.09 0.70
C ASN A 84 -12.89 11.99 -0.82
N ILE A 85 -13.94 12.15 -1.63
CA ILE A 85 -13.88 11.94 -3.09
C ILE A 85 -12.98 12.92 -3.84
N ASN A 86 -12.70 14.09 -3.27
CA ASN A 86 -11.80 15.09 -3.83
C ASN A 86 -10.34 14.87 -3.41
N GLY A 87 -10.09 13.89 -2.54
CA GLY A 87 -8.81 13.61 -1.91
C GLY A 87 -8.69 14.31 -0.56
N THR A 88 -8.44 13.53 0.49
CA THR A 88 -8.11 14.05 1.82
C THR A 88 -6.60 14.24 1.97
N VAL A 89 -6.17 15.43 2.39
CA VAL A 89 -4.75 15.76 2.60
C VAL A 89 -4.30 15.33 3.99
N PHE A 90 -3.27 14.47 4.04
CA PHE A 90 -2.48 14.20 5.24
C PHE A 90 -1.19 15.00 5.14
N ASP A 91 -1.17 16.15 5.82
CA ASP A 91 -0.04 17.08 5.79
C ASP A 91 0.86 16.87 7.01
N TYR A 92 2.12 16.50 6.74
CA TYR A 92 3.14 16.33 7.76
C TYR A 92 3.88 17.63 8.10
N ASN A 93 3.58 18.73 7.42
CA ASN A 93 4.12 20.08 7.65
C ASN A 93 5.65 20.15 7.76
N HIS A 94 6.36 19.23 7.08
CA HIS A 94 7.81 19.05 7.20
C HIS A 94 8.31 18.77 8.63
N GLN A 95 7.42 18.34 9.54
CA GLN A 95 7.70 17.94 10.91
C GLN A 95 7.49 16.43 11.04
N GLY A 96 8.40 15.64 10.46
CA GLY A 96 8.12 14.22 10.20
C GLY A 96 7.95 13.32 11.40
N ARG A 97 8.29 13.74 12.63
CA ARG A 97 8.40 12.80 13.76
C ARG A 97 7.11 12.07 14.14
N LYS A 98 5.95 12.53 13.68
CA LYS A 98 4.64 12.04 14.13
C LYS A 98 3.71 11.69 12.98
N GLY A 99 2.87 10.68 13.20
CA GLY A 99 1.85 10.26 12.24
C GLY A 99 2.27 9.33 11.08
N PRO A 100 3.51 8.80 10.94
CA PRO A 100 3.74 7.65 10.08
C PRO A 100 2.86 6.47 10.48
N PHE A 101 2.33 5.74 9.51
CA PHE A 101 1.59 4.52 9.76
C PHE A 101 2.50 3.30 9.68
N LYS A 102 2.37 2.40 10.66
CA LYS A 102 3.07 1.11 10.67
C LYS A 102 2.05 -0.01 10.82
N PHE A 103 1.91 -0.86 9.81
CA PHE A 103 1.02 -2.00 9.83
C PHE A 103 1.80 -3.29 9.97
N SER A 104 1.29 -4.19 10.80
CA SER A 104 1.79 -5.56 10.89
C SER A 104 0.65 -6.57 10.84
N THR A 105 0.90 -7.72 10.22
CA THR A 105 -0.06 -8.83 10.19
C THR A 105 0.65 -10.18 10.12
N GLU A 106 0.02 -11.19 10.70
CA GLU A 106 0.39 -12.60 10.54
C GLU A 106 -0.67 -13.41 9.78
N TYR A 107 -1.74 -12.73 9.36
CA TYR A 107 -2.97 -13.33 8.84
C TYR A 107 -3.40 -12.70 7.51
N ASN A 108 -4.34 -13.36 6.86
CA ASN A 108 -4.73 -13.14 5.47
C ASN A 108 -5.76 -12.01 5.34
N TYR A 109 -5.41 -10.84 5.86
CA TYR A 109 -6.26 -9.65 5.83
C TYR A 109 -5.92 -8.76 4.64
N SER A 110 -6.76 -7.75 4.41
CA SER A 110 -6.46 -6.66 3.49
C SER A 110 -6.30 -5.33 4.20
N LEU A 111 -5.45 -4.48 3.61
CA LEU A 111 -5.30 -3.08 3.97
C LEU A 111 -5.59 -2.22 2.74
N THR A 112 -6.53 -1.29 2.86
CA THR A 112 -6.89 -0.38 1.77
C THR A 112 -6.63 1.07 2.17
N PHE A 113 -6.00 1.82 1.28
CA PHE A 113 -5.97 3.28 1.28
C PHE A 113 -6.69 3.79 0.05
N GLU A 114 -7.59 4.74 0.23
CA GLU A 114 -8.35 5.31 -0.89
C GLU A 114 -8.50 6.82 -0.77
N ASN A 115 -8.22 7.55 -1.86
CA ASN A 115 -8.39 9.00 -1.97
C ASN A 115 -7.63 9.81 -0.89
N ILE A 116 -6.36 9.44 -0.62
CA ILE A 116 -5.51 10.15 0.36
C ILE A 116 -4.30 10.79 -0.34
N ILE A 117 -3.98 12.02 0.07
CA ILE A 117 -2.84 12.80 -0.41
C ILE A 117 -1.84 12.93 0.74
N PHE A 118 -0.74 12.18 0.69
CA PHE A 118 0.37 12.28 1.65
C PHE A 118 1.34 13.38 1.21
N THR A 119 1.50 14.43 2.01
CA THR A 119 2.33 15.58 1.62
C THR A 119 3.26 16.09 2.71
N ASN A 120 4.36 16.71 2.27
CA ASN A 120 5.31 17.43 3.12
C ASN A 120 5.98 16.57 4.20
N PHE A 121 6.09 15.26 4.00
CA PHE A 121 6.82 14.40 4.94
C PHE A 121 8.32 14.69 4.91
N ASN A 122 8.93 14.91 6.07
CA ASN A 122 10.36 15.15 6.19
C ASN A 122 10.95 14.62 7.49
N GLN A 123 11.96 13.76 7.41
CA GLN A 123 12.53 13.06 8.56
C GLN A 123 14.06 13.12 8.61
N GLU A 124 14.63 14.30 8.40
CA GLU A 124 16.07 14.53 8.25
C GLU A 124 16.97 13.94 9.36
N LEU A 125 16.43 13.75 10.57
CA LEU A 125 17.22 13.32 11.73
C LEU A 125 17.12 11.83 12.07
N GLU A 126 16.24 11.07 11.42
CA GLU A 126 15.98 9.67 11.80
C GLU A 126 16.05 8.74 10.58
N SER A 127 17.02 7.84 10.60
CA SER A 127 17.13 6.77 9.60
C SER A 127 15.95 5.80 9.72
N PHE A 128 15.52 5.22 8.58
CA PHE A 128 14.52 4.14 8.51
C PHE A 128 13.09 4.48 8.95
N VAL A 129 12.70 5.75 8.88
CA VAL A 129 11.28 6.13 9.01
C VAL A 129 10.67 6.30 7.62
N TYR A 130 9.48 5.72 7.44
CA TYR A 130 8.72 5.75 6.20
C TYR A 130 7.32 6.24 6.52
N ILE A 131 6.67 7.00 5.62
CA ILE A 131 5.27 7.42 5.78
C ILE A 131 4.38 6.21 6.05
N LEU A 132 4.58 5.15 5.26
CA LEU A 132 3.89 3.87 5.37
C LEU A 132 4.93 2.76 5.53
N ALA A 133 4.88 2.03 6.63
CA ALA A 133 5.61 0.79 6.79
C ALA A 133 4.65 -0.38 6.95
N ILE A 134 4.83 -1.44 6.18
CA ILE A 134 3.94 -2.59 6.14
C ILE A 134 4.79 -3.84 6.33
N THR A 135 4.49 -4.62 7.36
CA THR A 135 5.17 -5.89 7.66
C THR A 135 4.16 -7.03 7.61
N SER A 136 4.41 -8.04 6.78
CA SER A 136 3.57 -9.23 6.72
C SER A 136 4.37 -10.50 6.95
N LYS A 137 3.84 -11.40 7.80
CA LYS A 137 4.34 -12.77 7.96
C LYS A 137 3.61 -13.81 7.10
N THR A 138 2.72 -13.35 6.21
CA THR A 138 1.94 -14.19 5.31
C THR A 138 1.96 -13.66 3.87
N GLU A 139 2.00 -14.58 2.92
CA GLU A 139 1.84 -14.30 1.49
C GLU A 139 0.42 -13.84 1.14
N GLN A 140 -0.54 -14.21 1.98
CA GLN A 140 -1.97 -14.05 1.67
C GLN A 140 -2.51 -12.66 2.01
N PHE A 141 -1.68 -11.81 2.61
CA PHE A 141 -1.99 -10.40 2.86
C PHE A 141 -2.03 -9.59 1.56
N HIS A 142 -2.99 -8.67 1.47
CA HIS A 142 -3.13 -7.77 0.32
C HIS A 142 -3.18 -6.30 0.74
N VAL A 143 -2.50 -5.44 -0.01
CA VAL A 143 -2.55 -3.98 0.15
C VAL A 143 -3.04 -3.34 -1.14
N TYR A 144 -4.03 -2.48 -1.01
CA TYR A 144 -4.56 -1.67 -2.11
C TYR A 144 -4.37 -0.19 -1.80
N ILE A 145 -3.69 0.53 -2.69
CA ILE A 145 -3.49 1.98 -2.60
C ILE A 145 -4.11 2.59 -3.85
N ASN A 146 -5.33 3.09 -3.70
CA ASN A 146 -6.22 3.48 -4.80
C ASN A 146 -6.42 4.99 -4.82
N ASN A 147 -6.22 5.62 -5.98
CA ASN A 147 -6.45 7.06 -6.19
C ASN A 147 -5.72 7.94 -5.15
N CYS A 148 -4.55 7.48 -4.68
CA CYS A 148 -3.76 8.20 -3.69
C CYS A 148 -2.68 9.04 -4.37
N SER A 149 -2.11 10.00 -3.64
CA SER A 149 -0.91 10.68 -4.12
C SER A 149 0.10 10.96 -3.01
N PHE A 150 1.37 10.95 -3.38
CA PHE A 150 2.51 11.25 -2.53
C PHE A 150 3.23 12.46 -3.12
N LYS A 151 3.12 13.61 -2.47
CA LYS A 151 3.55 14.91 -3.02
C LYS A 151 4.58 15.60 -2.12
N ASN A 152 5.64 16.15 -2.72
CA ASN A 152 6.61 17.03 -2.02
C ASN A 152 7.23 16.43 -0.75
N ASN A 153 7.43 15.11 -0.73
CA ASN A 153 8.03 14.45 0.43
C ASN A 153 9.56 14.43 0.29
N ASN A 154 10.25 14.86 1.34
CA ASN A 154 11.71 14.97 1.38
C ASN A 154 12.38 13.72 1.98
N TYR A 155 11.63 12.65 2.22
CA TYR A 155 12.12 11.43 2.86
C TYR A 155 11.58 10.14 2.23
N ASP A 156 12.02 8.98 2.74
CA ASP A 156 11.58 7.67 2.25
C ASP A 156 10.08 7.48 2.53
N LEU A 157 9.32 6.95 1.55
CA LEU A 157 7.85 6.96 1.63
C LEU A 157 7.28 5.63 2.13
N ILE A 158 7.67 4.52 1.50
CA ILE A 158 7.02 3.23 1.73
C ILE A 158 8.06 2.16 2.00
N LEU A 159 7.90 1.45 3.12
CA LEU A 159 8.64 0.23 3.45
C LEU A 159 7.70 -0.96 3.41
N LEU A 160 8.11 -2.00 2.67
CA LEU A 160 7.41 -3.26 2.56
C LEU A 160 8.34 -4.37 3.07
N ASN A 161 7.97 -5.01 4.17
CA ASN A 161 8.74 -6.08 4.79
C ASN A 161 7.93 -7.38 4.77
N PHE A 162 8.43 -8.37 4.06
CA PHE A 162 7.79 -9.68 3.95
C PHE A 162 8.65 -10.73 4.63
N THR A 163 8.03 -11.59 5.44
CA THR A 163 8.67 -12.81 5.94
C THR A 163 7.77 -13.97 5.59
N SER A 164 8.21 -14.85 4.70
CA SER A 164 7.41 -16.01 4.32
C SER A 164 8.26 -17.22 3.98
N SER A 165 7.66 -18.39 4.19
CA SER A 165 8.26 -19.71 4.01
C SER A 165 7.57 -20.56 2.94
N LYS A 166 6.46 -20.10 2.34
CA LYS A 166 5.64 -20.90 1.42
C LYS A 166 5.57 -20.29 0.03
N LYS A 167 5.67 -21.14 -1.00
CA LYS A 167 5.41 -20.77 -2.40
C LYS A 167 3.91 -20.79 -2.65
N ILE A 168 3.26 -19.64 -2.55
CA ILE A 168 1.86 -19.52 -2.92
C ILE A 168 1.62 -18.09 -3.40
N LYS A 169 1.60 -17.85 -4.73
CA LYS A 169 0.61 -16.99 -5.42
C LYS A 169 0.96 -16.67 -6.88
N VAL A 170 -0.10 -16.36 -7.63
CA VAL A 170 -0.07 -15.79 -8.99
C VAL A 170 -0.33 -14.27 -8.96
N ASP A 171 -1.02 -13.77 -7.92
CA ASP A 171 -1.49 -12.38 -7.84
C ASP A 171 -0.57 -11.47 -7.01
N PRO A 172 -0.39 -10.19 -7.41
CA PRO A 172 0.34 -9.20 -6.64
C PRO A 172 -0.25 -8.96 -5.23
N GLN A 173 0.62 -9.02 -4.22
CA GLN A 173 0.29 -8.73 -2.82
C GLN A 173 0.01 -7.25 -2.61
N ILE A 174 0.69 -6.36 -3.35
CA ILE A 174 0.52 -4.92 -3.20
C ILE A 174 0.20 -4.29 -4.55
N GLN A 175 -0.85 -3.47 -4.58
CA GLN A 175 -1.33 -2.83 -5.79
C GLN A 175 -1.51 -1.33 -5.59
N PHE A 176 -0.87 -0.55 -6.46
CA PHE A 176 -1.06 0.89 -6.60
C PHE A 176 -1.91 1.14 -7.84
N ASN A 177 -3.13 1.63 -7.66
CA ASN A 177 -4.08 1.87 -8.74
C ASN A 177 -4.39 3.36 -8.85
N ASN A 178 -4.13 3.95 -10.03
CA ASN A 178 -4.36 5.37 -10.29
C ASN A 178 -3.65 6.28 -9.28
N THR A 179 -2.43 5.92 -8.87
CA THR A 179 -1.66 6.63 -7.84
C THR A 179 -0.67 7.62 -8.46
N GLU A 180 -0.33 8.69 -7.75
CA GLU A 180 0.64 9.67 -8.21
C GLU A 180 1.79 9.88 -7.22
N PHE A 181 3.02 9.87 -7.71
CA PHE A 181 4.20 10.26 -6.95
C PHE A 181 4.75 11.54 -7.61
N ILE A 182 4.76 12.65 -6.88
CA ILE A 182 5.13 13.97 -7.42
C ILE A 182 6.18 14.64 -6.54
N ASN A 183 7.31 15.02 -7.13
CA ASN A 183 8.33 15.84 -6.48
C ASN A 183 8.85 15.24 -5.15
N ASN A 184 9.02 13.92 -5.08
CA ASN A 184 9.58 13.25 -3.91
C ASN A 184 11.10 13.11 -4.04
N LYS A 185 11.86 13.43 -2.98
CA LYS A 185 13.32 13.53 -3.04
C LYS A 185 14.09 12.25 -2.72
N ARG A 186 13.52 11.33 -1.93
CA ARG A 186 14.17 10.06 -1.54
C ARG A 186 13.33 8.86 -1.96
N LYS A 187 13.66 7.66 -1.48
CA LYS A 187 13.13 6.40 -2.02
C LYS A 187 11.60 6.38 -1.95
N ILE A 188 10.99 6.00 -3.07
CA ILE A 188 9.54 5.86 -3.13
C ILE A 188 9.14 4.60 -2.39
N ILE A 189 9.73 3.47 -2.76
CA ILE A 189 9.45 2.17 -2.15
C ILE A 189 10.75 1.45 -1.87
N HIS A 190 10.82 0.85 -0.68
CA HIS A 190 11.85 -0.07 -0.27
C HIS A 190 11.21 -1.40 0.10
N VAL A 191 11.57 -2.46 -0.59
CA VAL A 191 11.10 -3.82 -0.31
C VAL A 191 12.22 -4.64 0.30
N TYR A 192 11.91 -5.28 1.41
CA TYR A 192 12.77 -6.26 2.05
C TYR A 192 11.99 -7.55 2.23
N HIS A 193 12.38 -8.59 1.50
CA HIS A 193 11.83 -9.93 1.69
C HIS A 193 12.87 -10.81 2.41
N ASN A 194 12.55 -11.20 3.65
CA ASN A 194 13.36 -12.11 4.45
C ASN A 194 12.85 -13.54 4.25
N TYR A 195 13.69 -14.39 3.66
CA TYR A 195 13.38 -15.78 3.41
C TYR A 195 14.24 -16.67 4.31
N LEU A 196 13.62 -17.66 4.97
CA LEU A 196 14.32 -18.56 5.89
C LEU A 196 14.66 -19.91 5.26
N THR A 197 13.89 -20.40 4.28
CA THR A 197 13.92 -21.84 3.92
C THR A 197 13.63 -22.21 2.47
N LEU A 198 13.39 -21.26 1.56
CA LEU A 198 12.94 -21.57 0.19
C LEU A 198 14.10 -21.80 -0.79
N SER A 199 13.90 -22.74 -1.73
CA SER A 199 14.78 -22.91 -2.89
C SER A 199 14.85 -21.61 -3.69
N TYR A 200 16.06 -21.13 -3.96
CA TYR A 200 16.36 -19.81 -4.50
C TYR A 200 15.56 -19.37 -5.74
N SER A 201 15.15 -20.28 -6.63
CA SER A 201 14.78 -19.94 -8.01
C SER A 201 13.53 -19.07 -8.23
N GLN A 202 12.69 -18.79 -7.22
CA GLN A 202 11.40 -18.07 -7.41
C GLN A 202 10.99 -17.19 -6.22
N LEU A 203 11.95 -16.66 -5.45
CA LEU A 203 11.64 -15.86 -4.25
C LEU A 203 10.85 -14.57 -4.55
N TYR A 204 10.99 -14.02 -5.76
CA TYR A 204 10.35 -12.76 -6.15
C TYR A 204 8.82 -12.86 -6.30
N ASP A 205 8.25 -14.05 -6.56
CA ASP A 205 6.79 -14.20 -6.74
C ASP A 205 6.00 -14.04 -5.43
N ASN A 206 6.70 -14.12 -4.30
CA ASN A 206 6.17 -13.97 -2.95
C ASN A 206 6.14 -12.50 -2.48
N ALA A 207 6.75 -11.59 -3.24
CA ALA A 207 6.71 -10.16 -2.96
C ALA A 207 6.46 -9.42 -4.27
N ALA A 208 5.27 -9.61 -4.85
CA ALA A 208 4.87 -8.96 -6.08
C ALA A 208 4.11 -7.65 -5.80
N ILE A 209 4.67 -6.57 -6.34
CA ILE A 209 4.12 -5.21 -6.28
C ILE A 209 3.73 -4.77 -7.68
N LYS A 210 2.49 -4.33 -7.84
CA LYS A 210 1.95 -3.90 -9.13
C LYS A 210 1.56 -2.42 -9.09
N PHE A 211 1.93 -1.70 -10.15
CA PHE A 211 1.55 -0.32 -10.41
C PHE A 211 0.70 -0.28 -11.66
N LYS A 212 -0.54 0.15 -11.53
CA LYS A 212 -1.51 0.27 -12.62
C LYS A 212 -1.95 1.71 -12.75
N ASN A 213 -1.76 2.29 -13.95
CA ASN A 213 -2.11 3.69 -14.24
C ASN A 213 -1.52 4.68 -13.21
N THR A 214 -0.32 4.39 -12.71
CA THR A 214 0.36 5.27 -11.75
C THR A 214 1.05 6.42 -12.50
N ARG A 215 1.50 7.49 -11.84
CA ARG A 215 2.34 8.52 -12.48
C ARG A 215 3.52 8.89 -11.58
N PHE A 216 4.69 9.06 -12.19
CA PHE A 216 5.90 9.49 -11.50
C PHE A 216 6.38 10.81 -12.11
N ILE A 217 6.19 11.92 -11.40
CA ILE A 217 6.47 13.26 -11.92
C ILE A 217 7.56 13.92 -11.07
N LYS A 218 8.73 14.17 -11.67
CA LYS A 218 9.86 14.89 -11.03
C LYS A 218 10.31 14.29 -9.69
N ASN A 219 10.28 12.97 -9.55
CA ASN A 219 10.84 12.31 -8.36
C ASN A 219 12.33 12.07 -8.54
N ARG A 220 13.11 12.26 -7.47
CA ARG A 220 14.49 11.78 -7.38
C ARG A 220 14.57 10.39 -6.74
N GLY A 221 13.45 9.92 -6.18
CA GLY A 221 13.32 8.65 -5.50
C GLY A 221 13.41 7.43 -6.40
N LEU A 222 14.15 6.43 -5.95
CA LEU A 222 14.30 5.12 -6.58
C LEU A 222 13.36 4.09 -5.92
N PHE A 223 13.01 3.05 -6.68
CA PHE A 223 12.55 1.78 -6.10
C PHE A 223 13.78 0.97 -5.67
N GLN A 224 13.80 0.51 -4.43
CA GLN A 224 14.82 -0.39 -3.91
C GLN A 224 14.20 -1.75 -3.62
N SER A 225 14.71 -2.79 -4.26
CA SER A 225 14.21 -4.15 -4.15
C SER A 225 15.22 -5.12 -3.52
N HIS A 226 14.68 -6.13 -2.84
CA HIS A 226 15.41 -7.31 -2.39
C HIS A 226 14.48 -8.53 -2.38
N PHE A 227 14.67 -9.44 -3.35
CA PHE A 227 13.86 -10.64 -3.59
C PHE A 227 12.38 -10.34 -3.84
N SER A 228 12.12 -9.37 -4.72
CA SER A 228 10.77 -8.94 -5.03
C SER A 228 10.53 -8.73 -6.53
N LYS A 229 9.24 -8.70 -6.91
CA LYS A 229 8.78 -8.56 -8.29
C LYS A 229 8.02 -7.26 -8.44
N PHE A 230 8.47 -6.41 -9.34
CA PHE A 230 7.79 -5.17 -9.70
C PHE A 230 7.13 -5.30 -11.07
N ILE A 231 5.84 -4.97 -11.14
CA ILE A 231 5.04 -5.01 -12.36
C ILE A 231 4.51 -3.60 -12.62
N PHE A 232 4.90 -3.01 -13.74
CA PHE A 232 4.48 -1.67 -14.14
C PHE A 232 3.56 -1.76 -15.37
N GLU A 233 2.32 -1.28 -15.25
CA GLU A 233 1.33 -1.21 -16.34
C GLU A 233 1.04 0.25 -16.72
N ASN A 234 1.35 0.61 -17.97
CA ASN A 234 1.14 1.95 -18.58
C ASN A 234 2.00 3.08 -17.96
N LEU A 235 3.34 2.93 -17.87
CA LEU A 235 4.20 3.79 -17.02
C LEU A 235 5.52 4.30 -17.61
N GLY A 236 6.22 5.15 -16.83
CA GLY A 236 7.66 5.41 -16.90
C GLY A 236 8.25 5.40 -15.48
N ALA A 237 9.32 4.64 -15.20
CA ALA A 237 9.83 4.37 -13.85
C ALA A 237 11.37 4.32 -13.76
N LEU A 238 11.91 4.49 -12.54
CA LEU A 238 13.34 4.53 -12.16
C LEU A 238 13.66 3.45 -11.10
N PHE A 239 14.31 2.34 -11.47
CA PHE A 239 14.40 1.13 -10.63
C PHE A 239 15.84 0.75 -10.23
N SER A 240 16.05 0.32 -8.98
CA SER A 240 17.31 -0.27 -8.51
C SER A 240 17.07 -1.60 -7.77
N SER A 241 17.77 -2.65 -8.19
CA SER A 241 17.82 -3.95 -7.52
C SER A 241 19.12 -4.09 -6.72
N ASN A 242 19.01 -4.70 -5.54
CA ASN A 242 20.16 -5.12 -4.73
C ASN A 242 20.34 -6.65 -4.74
N SER A 243 19.62 -7.36 -5.60
CA SER A 243 19.59 -8.82 -5.63
C SER A 243 19.52 -9.35 -7.06
N GLU A 244 20.30 -10.40 -7.33
CA GLU A 244 20.30 -11.16 -8.59
C GLU A 244 18.97 -11.85 -8.91
N MET A 245 18.03 -11.82 -7.98
CA MET A 245 16.76 -12.53 -8.08
C MET A 245 15.58 -11.57 -8.06
N ASP A 246 15.81 -10.27 -8.17
CA ASP A 246 14.71 -9.34 -8.41
C ASP A 246 14.17 -9.51 -9.84
N LYS A 247 12.86 -9.29 -10.00
CA LYS A 247 12.19 -9.34 -11.30
C LYS A 247 11.48 -8.02 -11.59
N LEU A 248 11.72 -7.46 -12.76
CA LEU A 248 11.11 -6.22 -13.21
C LEU A 248 10.37 -6.47 -14.53
N ILE A 249 9.08 -6.20 -14.54
CA ILE A 249 8.21 -6.41 -15.70
C ILE A 249 7.57 -5.09 -16.13
N PHE A 250 7.69 -4.74 -17.40
CA PHE A 250 7.00 -3.59 -18.00
C PHE A 250 5.95 -4.05 -19.01
N ILE A 251 4.68 -3.75 -18.74
CA ILE A 251 3.56 -4.11 -19.61
C ILE A 251 2.96 -2.83 -20.17
N ASN A 252 2.87 -2.73 -21.50
CA ASN A 252 2.27 -1.60 -22.23
C ASN A 252 2.78 -0.22 -21.73
N THR A 253 4.07 -0.14 -21.42
CA THR A 253 4.69 0.98 -20.72
C THR A 253 5.47 1.84 -21.72
N ILE A 254 5.32 3.17 -21.64
CA ILE A 254 6.02 4.14 -22.49
C ILE A 254 6.89 5.02 -21.59
N PHE A 255 8.19 4.88 -21.76
CA PHE A 255 9.19 5.71 -21.09
C PHE A 255 9.40 7.00 -21.89
N GLU A 256 8.82 8.11 -21.43
CA GLU A 256 8.97 9.42 -22.07
C GLU A 256 9.47 10.48 -21.07
N ASN A 257 10.23 11.47 -21.58
CA ASN A 257 10.69 12.63 -20.82
C ASN A 257 11.45 12.28 -19.52
N ILE A 258 12.22 11.21 -19.55
CA ILE A 258 12.99 10.74 -18.40
C ILE A 258 14.18 11.66 -18.19
N ASN A 259 14.06 12.58 -17.24
CA ASN A 259 15.14 13.42 -16.78
C ASN A 259 15.65 12.89 -15.43
N VAL A 260 16.68 12.05 -15.47
CA VAL A 260 17.30 11.47 -14.26
C VAL A 260 18.39 12.40 -13.77
N GLU A 261 18.12 13.17 -12.72
CA GLU A 261 19.13 13.98 -12.01
C GLU A 261 19.93 13.14 -10.99
N SER A 262 20.19 11.87 -11.29
CA SER A 262 20.94 10.94 -10.43
C SER A 262 22.21 10.50 -11.15
N PRO A 263 23.33 10.31 -10.43
CA PRO A 263 24.50 9.67 -11.02
C PRO A 263 24.28 8.17 -11.33
N GLN A 264 23.16 7.58 -10.91
CA GLN A 264 22.82 6.18 -11.17
C GLN A 264 22.00 6.02 -12.47
N PRO A 265 22.13 4.89 -13.19
CA PRO A 265 21.37 4.65 -14.40
C PRO A 265 19.87 4.48 -14.11
N LEU A 266 19.05 4.63 -15.16
CA LEU A 266 17.58 4.54 -15.10
C LEU A 266 17.08 3.22 -14.48
N ILE A 267 17.74 2.13 -14.83
CA ILE A 267 17.57 0.81 -14.23
C ILE A 267 18.95 0.32 -13.83
N TYR A 268 19.12 -0.05 -12.56
CA TYR A 268 20.34 -0.65 -12.03
C TYR A 268 20.01 -1.98 -11.36
N GLY A 269 20.79 -3.03 -11.61
CA GLY A 269 20.61 -4.30 -10.92
C GLY A 269 21.57 -5.36 -11.46
N TYR A 270 22.33 -5.98 -10.57
CA TYR A 270 23.13 -7.15 -10.90
C TYR A 270 22.22 -8.38 -10.88
N GLY A 271 22.20 -9.17 -11.96
CA GLY A 271 21.35 -10.36 -12.11
C GLY A 271 19.84 -10.12 -12.30
N LEU A 272 19.40 -8.86 -12.35
CA LEU A 272 17.99 -8.49 -12.54
C LEU A 272 17.36 -9.18 -13.76
N ILE A 273 16.23 -9.87 -13.55
CA ILE A 273 15.41 -10.40 -14.64
C ILE A 273 14.51 -9.25 -15.14
N LEU A 274 14.76 -8.80 -16.37
CA LEU A 274 13.98 -7.76 -17.05
C LEU A 274 13.10 -8.39 -18.13
N GLU A 275 11.78 -8.19 -18.04
CA GLU A 275 10.77 -8.65 -19.01
C GLU A 275 9.89 -7.52 -19.54
#